data_AF-A0A952RW45-F1
#
_entry.id   AF-A0A952RW45-F1
#
_cell.length_a   1.000
_cell.length_b   1.000
_cell.length_c   1.000
_cell.angle_alpha   90.00
_cell.angle_beta   90.00
_cell.angle_gamma   90.00
#
_symmetry.space_group_name_H-M   'P 1'
#
loop_
_entity.id
_entity.type
_entity.pdbx_description
1 polymer ?
#
loop_
_entity_poly.entity_id
_entity_poly.type
_entity_poly.pdbx_seq_one_letter_code
_entity_poly.pdbx_strand_id
1 'polypeptide(L)'
;MIKATEIFVDSMSEQAAAAAARETIGFEEVFSLHHRTVYRAARSVVRDAALAEDVTQEVFLKYYHHRDSITDEEMLRPWLIRVALNLAKNTVRGKVRANTRDENYVKQTAENDVYSVESEYEQKAEVGEIQKALGKIREPLRSCLILKQQGLSYREIANALEIKETSIGTYVARARQEFLRFYGRKGGEEL
;
A
#
# COMPACT_ATOMS: atom_id res chain seq x y z
N MET A 1 -30.31 -36.69 -35.77
CA MET A 1 -29.26 -35.66 -35.94
C MET A 1 -29.53 -34.39 -35.11
N ILE A 2 -30.79 -34.07 -34.74
CA ILE A 2 -31.14 -32.84 -33.99
C ILE A 2 -30.75 -32.88 -32.49
N LYS A 3 -30.81 -34.04 -31.82
CA LYS A 3 -30.45 -34.19 -30.40
C LYS A 3 -29.00 -33.84 -30.04
N ALA A 4 -28.06 -33.96 -30.96
CA ALA A 4 -26.64 -33.71 -30.68
C ALA A 4 -26.31 -32.21 -30.61
N THR A 5 -27.08 -31.36 -31.29
CA THR A 5 -26.89 -29.90 -31.29
C THR A 5 -27.47 -29.27 -30.03
N GLU A 6 -28.61 -29.76 -29.52
CA GLU A 6 -29.20 -29.28 -28.27
C GLU A 6 -28.31 -29.58 -27.05
N ILE A 7 -27.71 -30.78 -26.98
CA ILE A 7 -26.81 -31.17 -25.87
C ILE A 7 -25.52 -30.33 -25.85
N PHE A 8 -25.04 -29.87 -27.00
CA PHE A 8 -23.81 -29.05 -27.08
C PHE A 8 -24.07 -27.58 -26.71
N VAL A 9 -25.24 -27.04 -27.06
CA VAL A 9 -25.65 -25.68 -26.70
C VAL A 9 -25.95 -25.59 -25.19
N ASP A 10 -26.55 -26.63 -24.61
CA ASP A 10 -26.86 -26.70 -23.17
C ASP A 10 -25.58 -26.77 -22.30
N SER A 11 -24.56 -27.50 -22.78
CA SER A 11 -23.24 -27.58 -22.13
C SER A 11 -22.46 -26.25 -22.17
N MET A 12 -22.62 -25.45 -23.24
CA MET A 12 -22.02 -24.12 -23.32
C MET A 12 -22.75 -23.09 -22.45
N SER A 13 -24.07 -23.22 -22.28
CA SER A 13 -24.84 -22.38 -21.34
C SER A 13 -24.55 -22.74 -19.88
N GLU A 14 -24.35 -24.01 -19.55
CA GLU A 14 -23.91 -24.42 -18.21
C GLU A 14 -22.49 -23.94 -17.89
N GLN A 15 -21.57 -23.98 -18.85
CA GLN A 15 -20.21 -23.46 -18.65
C GLN A 15 -20.17 -21.93 -18.57
N ALA A 16 -21.02 -21.22 -19.33
CA ALA A 16 -21.16 -19.76 -19.23
C ALA A 16 -21.83 -19.33 -17.91
N ALA A 17 -22.82 -20.10 -17.43
CA ALA A 17 -23.45 -19.90 -16.13
C ALA A 17 -22.51 -20.26 -14.95
N ALA A 18 -21.70 -21.33 -15.08
CA ALA A 18 -20.67 -21.68 -14.09
C ALA A 18 -19.50 -20.70 -14.08
N ALA A 19 -19.18 -20.06 -15.22
CA ALA A 19 -18.22 -18.95 -15.29
C ALA A 19 -18.79 -17.66 -14.69
N ALA A 20 -20.10 -17.40 -14.84
CA ALA A 20 -20.81 -16.31 -14.18
C ALA A 20 -21.10 -16.56 -12.69
N ALA A 21 -21.04 -17.82 -12.25
CA ALA A 21 -21.20 -18.27 -10.87
C ALA A 21 -19.87 -18.50 -10.14
N ARG A 22 -18.72 -18.11 -10.71
CA ARG A 22 -17.56 -17.78 -9.88
C ARG A 22 -17.96 -16.55 -9.09
N GLU A 23 -18.36 -16.78 -7.85
CA GLU A 23 -18.71 -15.78 -6.85
C GLU A 23 -17.62 -14.70 -6.88
N THR A 24 -17.91 -13.61 -7.61
CA THR A 24 -16.96 -12.54 -7.79
C THR A 24 -16.92 -11.85 -6.45
N ILE A 25 -15.76 -11.85 -5.80
CA ILE A 25 -15.58 -11.21 -4.48
C ILE A 25 -16.14 -9.80 -4.58
N GLY A 26 -17.12 -9.52 -3.71
CA GLY A 26 -17.81 -8.25 -3.73
C GLY A 26 -16.83 -7.11 -3.48
N PHE A 27 -17.08 -5.94 -4.08
CA PHE A 27 -16.27 -4.74 -3.82
C PHE A 27 -16.11 -4.47 -2.32
N GLU A 28 -17.17 -4.65 -1.54
CA GLU A 28 -17.18 -4.43 -0.09
C GLU A 28 -16.21 -5.36 0.65
N GLU A 29 -16.11 -6.61 0.22
CA GLU A 29 -15.22 -7.60 0.80
C GLU A 29 -13.76 -7.29 0.46
N VAL A 30 -13.48 -6.94 -0.80
CA VAL A 30 -12.15 -6.46 -1.22
C VAL A 30 -11.75 -5.20 -0.47
N PHE A 31 -12.67 -4.24 -0.33
CA PHE A 31 -12.45 -3.01 0.40
C PHE A 31 -12.11 -3.33 1.86
N SER A 32 -12.96 -4.08 2.55
CA SER A 32 -12.78 -4.45 3.95
C SER A 32 -11.46 -5.18 4.20
N LEU A 33 -11.11 -6.12 3.33
CA LEU A 33 -9.91 -6.95 3.47
C LEU A 33 -8.62 -6.16 3.20
N HIS A 34 -8.63 -5.25 2.22
CA HIS A 34 -7.40 -4.62 1.73
C HIS A 34 -7.23 -3.15 2.11
N HIS A 35 -8.28 -2.46 2.57
CA HIS A 35 -8.25 -1.02 2.86
C HIS A 35 -7.06 -0.62 3.73
N ARG A 36 -6.89 -1.30 4.87
CA ARG A 36 -5.80 -1.03 5.81
C ARG A 36 -4.42 -1.24 5.19
N THR A 37 -4.26 -2.22 4.31
CA THR A 37 -2.97 -2.52 3.66
C THR A 37 -2.66 -1.45 2.61
N VAL A 38 -3.65 -1.08 1.81
CA VAL A 38 -3.56 0.01 0.81
C VAL A 38 -3.22 1.34 1.49
N TYR A 39 -3.96 1.71 2.54
CA TYR A 39 -3.70 2.92 3.32
C TYR A 39 -2.29 2.94 3.88
N ARG A 40 -1.83 1.85 4.49
CA ARG A 40 -0.48 1.80 5.05
C ARG A 40 0.60 1.83 3.97
N ALA A 41 0.36 1.26 2.80
CA ALA A 41 1.26 1.38 1.65
C ALA A 41 1.34 2.83 1.17
N ALA A 42 0.20 3.51 0.99
CA ALA A 42 0.17 4.93 0.63
C ALA A 42 0.88 5.80 1.68
N ARG A 43 0.53 5.62 2.96
CA ARG A 43 1.11 6.35 4.10
C ARG A 43 2.61 6.14 4.24
N SER A 44 3.12 4.98 3.81
CA SER A 44 4.55 4.71 3.78
C SER A 44 5.28 5.66 2.83
N VAL A 45 4.65 6.10 1.73
CA VAL A 45 5.29 6.99 0.75
C VAL A 45 4.98 8.46 1.03
N VAL A 46 3.70 8.86 1.15
CA VAL A 46 3.31 10.29 1.25
C VAL A 46 3.65 10.94 2.59
N ARG A 47 3.84 10.16 3.65
CA ARG A 47 4.14 10.62 5.01
C ARG A 47 3.10 11.54 5.67
N ASP A 48 1.90 11.60 5.11
CA ASP A 48 0.78 12.45 5.52
C ASP A 48 -0.49 11.59 5.59
N ALA A 49 -1.32 11.77 6.61
CA ALA A 49 -2.50 10.93 6.82
C ALA A 49 -3.62 11.27 5.82
N ALA A 50 -3.90 12.55 5.59
CA ALA A 50 -4.93 13.00 4.67
C ALA A 50 -4.58 12.60 3.24
N LEU A 51 -3.34 12.83 2.80
CA LEU A 51 -2.91 12.41 1.47
C LEU A 51 -2.91 10.88 1.29
N ALA A 52 -2.69 10.12 2.38
CA ALA A 52 -2.75 8.67 2.30
C ALA A 52 -4.20 8.18 2.16
N GLU A 53 -5.14 8.85 2.82
CA GLU A 53 -6.57 8.61 2.67
C GLU A 53 -7.02 8.89 1.23
N ASP A 54 -6.67 10.05 0.68
CA ASP A 54 -6.99 10.44 -0.70
C ASP A 54 -6.45 9.43 -1.72
N VAL A 55 -5.19 9.03 -1.57
CA VAL A 55 -4.59 7.99 -2.42
C VAL A 55 -5.33 6.66 -2.27
N THR A 56 -5.73 6.29 -1.06
CA THR A 56 -6.45 5.03 -0.81
C THR A 56 -7.80 5.04 -1.50
N GLN A 57 -8.56 6.13 -1.38
CA GLN A 57 -9.84 6.30 -2.06
C GLN A 57 -9.67 6.19 -3.59
N GLU A 58 -8.69 6.88 -4.16
CA GLU A 58 -8.39 6.83 -5.60
C GLU A 58 -8.01 5.40 -6.06
N VAL A 59 -7.31 4.61 -5.23
CA VAL A 59 -7.02 3.19 -5.52
C VAL A 59 -8.30 2.38 -5.64
N PHE A 60 -9.23 2.51 -4.68
CA PHE A 60 -10.46 1.75 -4.69
C PHE A 60 -11.45 2.22 -5.77
N LEU A 61 -11.45 3.50 -6.13
CA LEU A 61 -12.18 3.99 -7.31
C LEU A 61 -11.65 3.35 -8.59
N LYS A 62 -10.31 3.31 -8.77
CA LYS A 62 -9.70 2.62 -9.91
C LYS A 62 -10.02 1.14 -9.91
N TYR A 63 -9.97 0.49 -8.75
CA TYR A 63 -10.35 -0.92 -8.61
C TYR A 63 -11.79 -1.12 -9.07
N TYR A 64 -12.73 -0.32 -8.57
CA TYR A 64 -14.13 -0.41 -8.94
C TYR A 64 -14.32 -0.37 -10.46
N HIS A 65 -13.61 0.52 -11.17
CA HIS A 65 -13.70 0.61 -12.62
C HIS A 65 -13.01 -0.52 -13.41
N HIS A 66 -12.07 -1.25 -12.80
CA HIS A 66 -11.26 -2.26 -13.50
C HIS A 66 -11.46 -3.69 -12.96
N ARG A 67 -12.31 -3.88 -11.94
CA ARG A 67 -12.48 -5.15 -11.22
C ARG A 67 -12.83 -6.32 -12.14
N ASP A 68 -13.62 -6.07 -13.19
CA ASP A 68 -14.05 -7.11 -14.15
C ASP A 68 -12.89 -7.66 -15.00
N SER A 69 -11.75 -6.94 -15.05
CA SER A 69 -10.53 -7.37 -15.74
C SER A 69 -9.54 -8.13 -14.85
N ILE A 70 -9.77 -8.15 -13.53
CA ILE A 70 -8.90 -8.83 -12.56
C ILE A 70 -9.49 -10.21 -12.29
N THR A 71 -9.07 -11.18 -13.10
CA THR A 71 -9.58 -12.56 -13.04
C THR A 71 -8.84 -13.48 -12.08
N ASP A 72 -7.72 -13.00 -11.53
CA ASP A 72 -6.84 -13.72 -10.62
C ASP A 72 -6.79 -13.01 -9.26
N GLU A 73 -7.39 -13.64 -8.26
CA GLU A 73 -7.45 -13.13 -6.89
C GLU A 73 -6.06 -13.01 -6.25
N GLU A 74 -5.11 -13.90 -6.61
CA GLU A 74 -3.74 -13.83 -6.12
C GLU A 74 -3.03 -12.56 -6.62
N MET A 75 -3.49 -11.97 -7.72
CA MET A 75 -2.94 -10.74 -8.29
C MET A 75 -3.62 -9.47 -7.77
N LEU A 76 -4.77 -9.59 -7.10
CA LEU A 76 -5.55 -8.45 -6.63
C LEU A 76 -4.79 -7.60 -5.61
N ARG A 77 -4.30 -8.23 -4.53
CA ARG A 77 -3.51 -7.54 -3.50
C ARG A 77 -2.23 -6.91 -4.07
N PRO A 78 -1.39 -7.62 -4.86
CA PRO A 78 -0.26 -7.01 -5.55
C PRO A 78 -0.65 -5.81 -6.42
N TRP A 79 -1.77 -5.90 -7.14
CA TRP A 79 -2.26 -4.82 -8.01
C TRP A 79 -2.66 -3.59 -7.20
N LEU A 80 -3.46 -3.75 -6.13
CA LEU A 80 -3.89 -2.66 -5.25
C LEU A 80 -2.70 -1.91 -4.67
N ILE A 81 -1.69 -2.63 -4.19
CA ILE A 81 -0.48 -2.04 -3.61
C ILE A 81 0.34 -1.30 -4.66
N ARG A 82 0.49 -1.87 -5.87
CA ARG A 82 1.19 -1.20 -6.96
C ARG A 82 0.52 0.12 -7.32
N VAL A 83 -0.81 0.13 -7.48
CA VAL A 83 -1.57 1.35 -7.78
C VAL A 83 -1.39 2.38 -6.66
N ALA A 84 -1.47 1.96 -5.40
CA ALA A 84 -1.30 2.83 -4.23
C ALA A 84 0.08 3.49 -4.20
N LEU A 85 1.15 2.73 -4.38
CA LEU A 85 2.52 3.26 -4.36
C LEU A 85 2.79 4.19 -5.54
N ASN A 86 2.24 3.89 -6.73
CA ASN A 86 2.40 4.75 -7.90
C ASN A 86 1.69 6.09 -7.72
N LEU A 87 0.45 6.07 -7.24
CA LEU A 87 -0.29 7.29 -6.91
C LEU A 87 0.42 8.09 -5.82
N ALA A 88 0.85 7.44 -4.74
CA ALA A 88 1.57 8.10 -3.65
C ALA A 88 2.89 8.75 -4.12
N LYS A 89 3.68 8.07 -4.96
CA LYS A 89 4.90 8.63 -5.57
C LYS A 89 4.56 9.86 -6.42
N ASN A 90 3.48 9.80 -7.20
CA ASN A 90 3.03 10.92 -8.02
C ASN A 90 2.58 12.11 -7.17
N THR A 91 1.84 11.89 -6.09
CA THR A 91 1.43 12.92 -5.13
C THR A 91 2.64 13.64 -4.52
N VAL A 92 3.66 12.89 -4.09
CA VAL A 92 4.91 13.48 -3.55
C VAL A 92 5.64 14.30 -4.63
N ARG A 93 5.76 13.78 -5.86
CA ARG A 93 6.40 14.52 -6.97
C ARG A 93 5.63 15.77 -7.35
N GLY A 94 4.30 15.73 -7.32
CA GLY A 94 3.42 16.87 -7.53
C GLY A 94 3.63 17.95 -6.48
N LYS A 95 3.67 17.57 -5.20
CA LYS A 95 3.94 18.49 -4.08
C LYS A 95 5.32 19.16 -4.17
N VAL A 96 6.36 18.40 -4.53
CA VAL A 96 7.69 18.98 -4.76
C VAL A 96 7.67 20.00 -5.89
N ARG A 97 7.01 19.70 -7.02
CA ARG A 97 6.89 20.64 -8.16
C ARG A 97 6.07 21.88 -7.81
N ALA A 98 4.99 21.73 -7.03
CA ALA A 98 4.18 22.84 -6.55
C ALA A 98 4.99 23.74 -5.60
N ASN A 99 5.68 23.15 -4.62
CA ASN A 99 6.54 23.89 -3.70
C ASN A 99 7.70 24.60 -4.42
N THR A 100 8.32 23.99 -5.45
CA THR A 100 9.36 24.66 -6.24
C THR A 100 8.82 25.80 -7.13
N ARG A 101 7.52 25.77 -7.50
CA ARG A 101 6.87 26.92 -8.15
C ARG A 101 6.49 28.02 -7.16
N ASP A 102 6.15 27.63 -5.93
CA ASP A 102 5.84 28.51 -4.81
C ASP A 102 7.08 28.94 -4.01
N GLU A 103 8.31 28.60 -4.43
CA GLU A 103 9.55 29.00 -3.74
C GLU A 103 9.84 30.53 -3.77
N ASN A 104 8.95 31.33 -4.37
CA ASN A 104 8.89 32.78 -4.14
C ASN A 104 8.03 33.19 -2.92
N TYR A 105 7.37 32.25 -2.23
CA TYR A 105 6.52 32.52 -1.08
C TYR A 105 6.54 31.33 -0.08
N VAL A 106 7.40 31.47 0.92
CA VAL A 106 7.38 30.77 2.22
C VAL A 106 7.97 29.35 2.26
N LYS A 107 9.20 29.30 2.81
CA LYS A 107 9.71 28.15 3.57
C LYS A 107 8.85 27.96 4.82
N GLN A 108 8.17 26.83 4.98
CA GLN A 108 7.93 26.26 6.31
C GLN A 108 7.53 24.77 6.27
N THR A 109 8.43 23.96 6.81
CA THR A 109 8.22 22.96 7.87
C THR A 109 7.00 22.03 7.78
N ALA A 110 7.25 20.75 7.50
CA ALA A 110 6.38 19.66 7.93
C ALA A 110 7.00 18.98 9.17
N GLU A 111 6.96 19.68 10.30
CA GLU A 111 7.02 19.07 11.63
C GLU A 111 5.58 18.92 12.13
N ASN A 112 5.26 17.70 12.57
CA ASN A 112 4.15 17.29 13.43
C ASN A 112 2.72 17.66 12.99
N ASP A 113 1.92 16.62 12.75
CA ASP A 113 0.51 16.67 13.11
C ASP A 113 0.16 15.41 13.92
N VAL A 114 0.09 15.62 15.24
CA VAL A 114 -0.39 14.67 16.24
C VAL A 114 -1.77 15.17 16.63
N TYR A 115 -2.83 14.55 16.08
CA TYR A 115 -4.18 14.79 16.56
C TYR A 115 -4.42 13.97 17.84
N SER A 116 -4.80 14.69 18.90
CA SER A 116 -5.11 14.19 20.24
C SER A 116 -6.57 13.74 20.36
N VAL A 117 -6.77 12.65 21.12
CA VAL A 117 -7.91 12.46 22.04
C VAL A 117 -7.34 11.70 23.25
N GLU A 118 -7.49 12.29 24.44
CA GLU A 118 -7.03 11.84 25.76
C GLU A 118 -7.54 10.42 26.14
N SER A 119 -6.61 9.45 26.19
CA SER A 119 -6.67 8.16 26.93
C SER A 119 -5.52 7.23 26.48
N GLU A 120 -4.86 7.53 25.37
CA GLU A 120 -3.85 6.70 24.68
C GLU A 120 -2.39 7.22 24.83
N TYR A 121 -2.03 7.92 25.90
CA TYR A 121 -0.77 8.68 25.95
C TYR A 121 0.52 7.85 25.87
N GLU A 122 0.57 6.70 26.52
CA GLU A 122 1.76 5.82 26.48
C GLU A 122 1.88 5.08 25.15
N GLN A 123 0.76 4.58 24.62
CA GLN A 123 0.73 3.90 23.32
C GLN A 123 1.00 4.88 22.16
N LYS A 124 0.53 6.13 22.26
CA LYS A 124 0.85 7.21 21.31
C LYS A 124 2.31 7.65 21.38
N ALA A 125 2.94 7.63 22.55
CA ALA A 125 4.36 7.95 22.69
C ALA A 125 5.23 6.91 21.99
N GLU A 126 4.96 5.62 22.22
CA GLU A 126 5.68 4.52 21.56
C GLU A 126 5.46 4.52 20.04
N VAL A 127 4.20 4.65 19.59
CA VAL A 127 3.86 4.76 18.17
C VAL A 127 4.52 6.00 17.55
N GLY A 128 4.57 7.12 18.27
CA GLY A 128 5.24 8.35 17.85
C GLY A 128 6.74 8.16 17.64
N GLU A 129 7.43 7.46 18.55
CA GLU A 129 8.86 7.18 18.40
C GLU A 129 9.14 6.19 17.26
N ILE A 130 8.27 5.19 17.05
CA ILE A 130 8.35 4.31 15.87
C ILE A 130 8.23 5.12 14.58
N GLN A 131 7.25 6.02 14.49
CA GLN A 131 7.05 6.88 13.31
C GLN A 131 8.25 7.81 13.08
N LYS A 132 8.82 8.39 14.14
CA LYS A 132 10.04 9.22 14.05
C LYS A 132 11.25 8.41 13.57
N ALA A 133 11.43 7.19 14.07
CA ALA A 133 12.52 6.31 13.63
C ALA A 133 12.36 5.90 12.16
N LEU A 134 11.17 5.47 11.77
CA LEU A 134 10.86 5.16 10.37
C LEU A 134 11.06 6.37 9.45
N GLY A 135 10.65 7.57 9.88
CA GLY A 135 10.80 8.81 9.11
C GLY A 135 12.24 9.24 8.80
N LYS A 136 13.24 8.66 9.49
CA LYS A 136 14.67 8.89 9.23
C LYS A 136 15.28 7.92 8.21
N ILE A 137 14.61 6.80 7.93
CA ILE A 137 15.05 5.81 6.95
C ILE A 137 14.75 6.34 5.54
N ARG A 138 15.73 6.30 4.64
CA ARG A 138 15.58 6.80 3.27
C ARG A 138 14.81 5.80 2.39
N GLU A 139 14.17 6.30 1.34
CA GLU A 139 13.64 5.43 0.28
C GLU A 139 14.79 4.81 -0.53
N PRO A 140 14.64 3.58 -1.06
CA PRO A 140 13.46 2.69 -0.97
C PRO A 140 13.44 1.79 0.28
N LEU A 141 14.45 1.87 1.15
CA LEU A 141 14.63 0.97 2.32
C LEU A 141 13.42 0.98 3.25
N ARG A 142 12.90 2.18 3.52
CA ARG A 142 11.73 2.38 4.39
C ARG A 142 10.47 1.69 3.84
N SER A 143 10.14 1.92 2.57
CA SER A 143 9.00 1.27 1.93
C SER A 143 9.17 -0.26 1.93
N CYS A 144 10.36 -0.77 1.63
CA CYS A 144 10.63 -2.21 1.68
C CYS A 144 10.35 -2.80 3.07
N LEU A 145 10.79 -2.11 4.14
CA LEU A 145 10.54 -2.55 5.51
C LEU A 145 9.06 -2.57 5.86
N ILE A 146 8.35 -1.46 5.59
CA ILE A 146 6.93 -1.32 5.91
C ILE A 146 6.09 -2.34 5.16
N LEU A 147 6.31 -2.49 3.85
CA LEU A 147 5.58 -3.46 3.04
C LEU A 147 5.90 -4.90 3.48
N LYS A 148 7.15 -5.19 3.87
CA LYS A 148 7.49 -6.52 4.37
C LYS A 148 6.77 -6.84 5.69
N GLN A 149 6.67 -5.87 6.60
CA GLN A 149 5.92 -6.03 7.86
C GLN A 149 4.40 -6.15 7.64
N GLN A 150 3.88 -5.71 6.49
CA GLN A 150 2.50 -5.94 6.06
C GLN A 150 2.29 -7.33 5.42
N GLY A 151 3.31 -8.19 5.44
CA GLY A 151 3.24 -9.55 4.92
C GLY A 151 3.44 -9.66 3.41
N LEU A 152 3.93 -8.62 2.73
CA LEU A 152 4.22 -8.75 1.29
C LEU A 152 5.42 -9.67 1.04
N SER A 153 5.34 -10.44 -0.04
CA SER A 153 6.45 -11.23 -0.58
C SER A 153 7.50 -10.32 -1.22
N TYR A 154 8.72 -10.84 -1.40
CA TYR A 154 9.78 -10.06 -2.06
C TYR A 154 9.43 -9.72 -3.50
N ARG A 155 8.80 -10.65 -4.22
CA ARG A 155 8.26 -10.42 -5.56
C ARG A 155 7.21 -9.30 -5.60
N GLU A 156 6.27 -9.27 -4.67
CA GLU A 156 5.26 -8.20 -4.59
C GLU A 156 5.92 -6.83 -4.35
N ILE A 157 6.86 -6.76 -3.40
CA ILE A 157 7.58 -5.50 -3.09
C ILE A 157 8.40 -5.04 -4.29
N ALA A 158 9.12 -5.96 -4.94
CA ALA A 158 9.92 -5.70 -6.14
C ALA A 158 9.07 -5.09 -7.26
N ASN A 159 7.94 -5.74 -7.55
CA ASN A 159 7.00 -5.29 -8.58
C ASN A 159 6.33 -3.96 -8.23
N ALA A 160 6.08 -3.68 -6.95
CA ALA A 160 5.40 -2.47 -6.52
C ALA A 160 6.35 -1.26 -6.44
N LEU A 161 7.63 -1.51 -6.13
CA LEU A 161 8.65 -0.46 -6.04
C LEU A 161 9.47 -0.27 -7.31
N GLU A 162 9.34 -1.16 -8.31
CA GLU A 162 10.14 -1.21 -9.54
C GLU A 162 11.63 -1.42 -9.27
N ILE A 163 11.92 -2.36 -8.35
CA ILE A 163 13.27 -2.72 -7.90
C ILE A 163 13.51 -4.20 -8.19
N LYS A 164 14.77 -4.59 -8.44
CA LYS A 164 15.13 -6.01 -8.60
C LYS A 164 14.76 -6.81 -7.35
N GLU A 165 14.06 -7.93 -7.51
CA GLU A 165 13.66 -8.81 -6.40
C GLU A 165 14.83 -9.26 -5.53
N THR A 166 15.97 -9.56 -6.16
CA THR A 166 17.22 -9.92 -5.47
C THR A 166 17.74 -8.84 -4.51
N SER A 167 17.37 -7.58 -4.71
CA SER A 167 17.78 -6.46 -3.86
C SER A 167 16.89 -6.30 -2.62
N ILE A 168 15.67 -6.86 -2.63
CA ILE A 168 14.68 -6.63 -1.56
C ILE A 168 15.16 -7.20 -0.22
N GLY A 169 15.76 -8.38 -0.21
CA GLY A 169 16.31 -8.97 1.02
C GLY A 169 17.36 -8.07 1.68
N THR A 170 18.31 -7.56 0.88
CA THR A 170 19.34 -6.62 1.34
C THR A 170 18.73 -5.31 1.83
N TYR A 171 17.72 -4.80 1.13
CA TYR A 171 17.05 -3.54 1.50
C TYR A 171 16.29 -3.67 2.81
N VAL A 172 15.55 -4.76 3.00
CA VAL A 172 14.84 -5.04 4.27
C VAL A 172 15.83 -5.20 5.42
N ALA A 173 16.91 -5.96 5.23
CA ALA A 173 17.93 -6.16 6.26
C ALA A 173 18.57 -4.83 6.69
N ARG A 174 18.98 -4.01 5.72
CA ARG A 174 19.55 -2.68 5.99
C ARG A 174 18.55 -1.74 6.64
N ALA A 175 17.29 -1.75 6.19
CA ALA A 175 16.23 -0.94 6.79
C ALA A 175 15.99 -1.32 8.26
N ARG A 176 16.04 -2.60 8.61
CA ARG A 176 15.94 -3.07 10.01
C ARG A 176 17.11 -2.54 10.85
N GLN A 177 18.33 -2.59 10.33
CA GLN A 177 19.50 -2.04 11.02
C GLN A 177 19.38 -0.54 11.24
N GLU A 178 18.95 0.22 10.22
CA GLU A 178 18.72 1.66 10.34
C GLU A 178 17.59 1.97 11.33
N PHE A 179 16.49 1.21 11.29
CA PHE A 179 15.39 1.34 12.25
C PHE A 179 15.88 1.14 13.69
N LEU A 180 16.57 0.03 13.97
CA LEU A 180 17.11 -0.26 15.31
C LEU A 180 18.08 0.83 15.77
N ARG A 181 18.91 1.36 14.87
CA ARG A 181 19.81 2.48 15.18
C ARG A 181 19.06 3.75 15.56
N PHE A 182 17.98 4.09 14.84
CA PHE A 182 17.22 5.31 15.09
C PHE A 182 16.28 5.18 16.28
N TYR A 183 15.75 3.99 16.54
CA TYR A 183 14.89 3.67 17.67
C TYR A 183 15.71 3.49 18.96
N GLY A 184 16.76 2.66 18.92
CA GLY A 184 17.63 2.34 20.05
C GLY A 184 18.55 3.48 20.51
N ARG A 185 18.84 4.49 19.65
CA ARG A 185 19.49 5.74 20.10
C ARG A 185 18.65 6.54 21.11
N LYS A 186 17.40 6.14 21.37
CA LYS A 186 16.51 6.75 22.35
C LYS A 186 15.97 5.77 23.40
N GLY A 187 15.79 4.49 23.06
CA GLY A 187 15.40 3.45 24.01
C GLY A 187 16.58 2.89 24.79
N GLY A 188 17.36 3.75 25.44
CA GLY A 188 18.50 3.35 26.28
C GLY A 188 18.05 2.63 27.56
N GLU A 189 17.45 1.46 27.42
CA GLU A 189 17.60 0.33 28.33
C GLU A 189 17.83 -0.89 27.44
N GLU A 190 18.94 -1.58 27.71
CA GLU A 190 19.37 -2.79 27.03
C GLU A 190 18.23 -3.82 27.02
N LEU A 191 17.92 -4.37 25.84
CA LEU A 191 17.19 -5.64 25.72
C LEU A 191 18.16 -6.80 25.97
#